data_AF-A0AAW1N9A6-F1
#
_entry.id   AF-A0AAW1N9A6-F1
#
_cell.length_a   1.000
_cell.length_b   1.000
_cell.length_c   1.000
_cell.angle_alpha   90.00
_cell.angle_beta   90.00
_cell.angle_gamma   90.00
#
_symmetry.space_group_name_H-M   'P 1'
#
loop_
_entity.id
_entity.type
_entity.pdbx_description
1 polymer ?
#
loop_
_entity_poly.entity_id
_entity_poly.type
_entity_poly.pdbx_seq_one_letter_code
_entity_poly.pdbx_strand_id
1 'polypeptide(L)'
;MMKKMVRSSSKNKGVKEAIAAKLFASISSIKAAYAELQSAQFPYNDEAIKSADEDLVSELMVLSDLKHKFFCKSLEPTPPYVTLLLGEIQEQQSNIKTYEITIKQLEWKLEQKDGFIASLSRKFEGVTERNKSLQKRLNSSGALLSVRNDITLLELNQCHFIRVLHYGLRSLRHFVKHLVCIMERKNWDIDLAAKAIQPNAKFDKPEYRIFAIESYVAQLMFDGFNHLNFCVPDEGFHKHEEFFQSFVKMQTLTTTQIFTQYPKCPFTRFCKGKYLKVVHP
;
A
#
# COMPACT_ATOMS: atom_id res chain seq x y z
N MET A 1 -58.59 58.22 9.88
CA MET A 1 -58.71 57.06 8.97
C MET A 1 -57.37 56.37 8.71
N MET A 2 -56.30 57.11 8.39
CA MET A 2 -54.93 56.55 8.17
C MET A 2 -54.37 55.70 9.32
N LYS A 3 -54.53 56.10 10.60
CA LYS A 3 -54.10 55.29 11.76
C LYS A 3 -54.78 53.91 11.87
N LYS A 4 -56.03 53.76 11.41
CA LYS A 4 -56.74 52.44 11.40
C LYS A 4 -56.21 51.54 10.27
N MET A 5 -55.89 52.12 9.12
CA MET A 5 -55.42 51.41 7.92
C MET A 5 -53.96 50.93 8.07
N VAL A 6 -53.10 51.73 8.71
CA VAL A 6 -51.72 51.30 9.07
C VAL A 6 -51.74 50.17 10.11
N ARG A 7 -52.66 50.23 11.08
CA ARG A 7 -52.80 49.23 12.14
C ARG A 7 -53.38 47.89 11.63
N SER A 8 -54.24 47.91 10.60
CA SER A 8 -54.73 46.69 9.94
C SER A 8 -53.65 46.05 9.06
N SER A 9 -52.85 46.85 8.36
CA SER A 9 -51.73 46.35 7.54
C SER A 9 -50.63 45.70 8.39
N SER A 10 -50.23 46.33 9.50
CA SER A 10 -49.26 45.78 10.44
C SER A 10 -49.75 44.49 11.14
N LYS A 11 -51.04 44.40 11.50
CA LYS A 11 -51.64 43.17 12.05
C LYS A 11 -51.63 42.03 11.02
N ASN A 12 -51.97 42.30 9.76
CA ASN A 12 -51.92 41.29 8.70
C ASN A 12 -50.50 40.79 8.43
N LYS A 13 -49.48 41.65 8.58
CA LYS A 13 -48.08 41.25 8.45
C LYS A 13 -47.66 40.30 9.57
N GLY A 14 -47.91 40.66 10.84
CA GLY A 14 -47.54 39.81 11.98
C GLY A 14 -48.26 38.45 11.99
N VAL A 15 -49.52 38.40 11.53
CA VAL A 15 -50.25 37.12 11.40
C VAL A 15 -49.62 36.22 10.33
N LYS A 16 -49.17 36.76 9.20
CA LYS A 16 -48.45 35.99 8.17
C LYS A 16 -47.11 35.46 8.67
N GLU A 17 -46.36 36.28 9.40
CA GLU A 17 -45.08 35.89 9.99
C GLU A 17 -45.26 34.78 11.05
N ALA A 18 -46.31 34.85 11.87
CA ALA A 18 -46.66 33.80 12.82
C ALA A 18 -47.05 32.46 12.15
N ILE A 19 -47.75 32.52 11.01
CA ILE A 19 -48.09 31.33 10.22
C ILE A 19 -46.82 30.73 9.58
N ALA A 20 -45.93 31.58 9.05
CA ALA A 20 -44.65 31.13 8.50
C ALA A 20 -43.79 30.45 9.57
N ALA A 21 -43.70 31.02 10.77
CA ALA A 21 -42.98 30.41 11.89
C ALA A 21 -43.53 29.02 12.25
N LYS A 22 -44.86 28.87 12.35
CA LYS A 22 -45.49 27.55 12.56
C LYS A 22 -45.20 26.56 11.43
N LEU A 23 -45.19 27.02 10.18
CA LEU A 23 -44.87 26.18 9.04
C LEU A 23 -43.43 25.65 9.11
N PHE A 24 -42.45 26.53 9.39
CA PHE A 24 -41.05 26.13 9.54
C PHE A 24 -40.83 25.21 10.73
N ALA A 25 -41.52 25.46 11.84
CA ALA A 25 -41.51 24.59 13.01
C ALA A 25 -41.97 23.17 12.66
N SER A 26 -43.16 23.00 12.06
CA SER A 26 -43.67 21.68 11.68
C SER A 26 -42.83 20.99 10.60
N ILE A 27 -42.33 21.72 9.60
CA ILE A 27 -41.40 21.14 8.61
C ILE A 27 -40.13 20.62 9.29
N SER A 28 -39.59 21.36 10.26
CA SER A 28 -38.39 20.96 10.99
C SER A 28 -38.66 19.79 11.92
N SER A 29 -39.82 19.74 12.58
CA SER A 29 -40.27 18.55 13.33
C SER A 29 -40.37 17.31 12.43
N ILE A 30 -40.99 17.42 11.25
CA ILE A 30 -41.09 16.31 10.28
C ILE A 30 -39.69 15.84 9.88
N LYS A 31 -38.76 16.76 9.62
CA LYS A 31 -37.37 16.42 9.29
C LYS A 31 -36.67 15.68 10.43
N ALA A 32 -36.89 16.09 11.68
CA ALA A 32 -36.33 15.44 12.85
C ALA A 32 -36.91 14.02 13.04
N ALA A 33 -38.24 13.87 12.98
CA ALA A 33 -38.91 12.57 13.06
C ALA A 33 -38.45 11.62 11.94
N TYR A 34 -38.27 12.14 10.72
CA TYR A 34 -37.72 11.35 9.61
C TYR A 34 -36.27 10.92 9.86
N ALA A 35 -35.44 11.79 10.44
CA ALA A 35 -34.07 11.43 10.81
C ALA A 35 -34.05 10.34 11.90
N GLU A 36 -34.97 10.38 12.87
CA GLU A 36 -35.13 9.33 13.88
C GLU A 36 -35.52 8.01 13.25
N LEU A 37 -36.51 8.02 12.35
CA LEU A 37 -36.93 6.85 11.59
C LEU A 37 -35.76 6.23 10.82
N GLN A 38 -34.94 7.05 10.16
CA GLN A 38 -33.72 6.57 9.49
C GLN A 38 -32.71 5.97 10.46
N SER A 39 -32.53 6.58 11.64
CA SER A 39 -31.61 6.07 12.66
C SER A 39 -32.06 4.75 13.28
N ALA A 40 -33.37 4.54 13.41
CA ALA A 40 -33.96 3.35 13.99
C ALA A 40 -33.99 2.16 13.02
N GLN A 41 -33.68 2.35 11.73
CA GLN A 41 -33.58 1.23 10.78
C GLN A 41 -32.29 0.43 10.95
N PHE A 42 -31.21 1.05 11.43
CA PHE A 42 -29.89 0.42 11.49
C PHE A 42 -29.11 0.82 12.76
N PRO A 43 -29.10 -0.04 13.80
CA PRO A 43 -29.75 -1.36 13.89
C PRO A 43 -31.28 -1.26 13.98
N TYR A 44 -31.99 -2.26 13.43
CA TYR A 44 -33.47 -2.26 13.37
C TYR A 44 -34.10 -2.21 14.77
N ASN A 45 -34.91 -1.19 15.02
CA ASN A 45 -35.67 -0.98 16.25
C ASN A 45 -37.13 -0.65 15.92
N ASP A 46 -38.00 -1.64 16.08
CA ASP A 46 -39.43 -1.55 15.76
C ASP A 46 -40.17 -0.47 16.59
N GLU A 47 -39.85 -0.35 17.87
CA GLU A 47 -40.49 0.61 18.77
C GLU A 47 -40.12 2.04 18.40
N ALA A 48 -38.84 2.30 18.13
CA ALA A 48 -38.38 3.62 17.71
C ALA A 48 -38.91 4.01 16.31
N ILE A 49 -39.06 3.04 15.39
CA ILE A 49 -39.69 3.28 14.08
C ILE A 49 -41.15 3.69 14.27
N LYS A 50 -41.92 2.97 15.09
CA LYS A 50 -43.33 3.29 15.37
C LYS A 50 -43.49 4.66 16.01
N SER A 51 -42.69 4.97 17.02
CA SER A 51 -42.71 6.29 17.67
C SER A 51 -42.40 7.41 16.70
N ALA A 52 -41.39 7.26 15.84
CA ALA A 52 -41.03 8.27 14.86
C ALA A 52 -42.10 8.43 13.75
N ASP A 53 -42.79 7.35 13.38
CA ASP A 53 -43.91 7.39 12.44
C ASP A 53 -45.12 8.11 13.04
N GLU A 54 -45.47 7.82 14.29
CA GLU A 54 -46.53 8.52 15.04
C GLU A 54 -46.24 10.03 15.13
N ASP A 55 -45.01 10.42 15.48
CA ASP A 55 -44.58 11.82 15.53
C ASP A 55 -44.70 12.49 14.15
N LEU A 56 -44.27 11.81 13.08
CA LEU A 56 -44.35 12.30 11.71
C LEU A 56 -45.81 12.50 11.27
N VAL A 57 -46.68 11.54 11.54
CA VAL A 57 -48.12 11.63 11.23
C VAL A 57 -48.77 12.77 12.01
N SER A 58 -48.42 12.94 13.29
CA SER A 58 -48.96 14.02 14.12
C SER A 58 -48.63 15.40 13.55
N GLU A 59 -47.39 15.61 13.08
CA GLU A 59 -46.96 16.88 12.48
C GLU A 59 -47.57 17.12 11.09
N LEU A 60 -47.79 16.06 10.30
CA LEU A 60 -48.55 16.17 9.05
C LEU A 60 -49.99 16.61 9.29
N MET A 61 -50.62 16.13 10.37
CA MET A 61 -51.96 16.57 10.77
C MET A 61 -51.96 18.06 11.16
N VAL A 62 -50.96 18.52 11.94
CA VAL A 62 -50.79 19.95 12.26
C VAL A 62 -50.62 20.80 11.00
N LEU A 63 -49.85 20.33 10.03
CA LEU A 63 -49.59 21.03 8.77
C LEU A 63 -50.85 21.08 7.88
N SER A 64 -51.66 20.02 7.88
CA SER A 64 -52.97 19.96 7.23
C SER A 64 -53.94 20.97 7.83
N ASP A 65 -54.01 21.04 9.16
CA ASP A 65 -54.84 22.02 9.88
C ASP A 65 -54.40 23.46 9.60
N LEU A 66 -53.08 23.71 9.59
CA LEU A 66 -52.51 25.02 9.27
C LEU A 66 -52.89 25.46 7.85
N LYS A 67 -52.81 24.53 6.89
CA LYS A 67 -53.24 24.75 5.49
C LYS A 67 -54.73 25.11 5.45
N HIS A 68 -55.59 24.33 6.10
CA HIS A 68 -57.03 24.59 6.13
C HIS A 68 -57.35 25.97 6.72
N LYS A 69 -56.74 26.32 7.87
CA LYS A 69 -56.92 27.62 8.54
C LYS A 69 -56.48 28.80 7.66
N PHE A 70 -55.38 28.64 6.92
CA PHE A 70 -54.89 29.65 5.99
C PHE A 70 -55.87 29.91 4.83
N PHE A 71 -56.43 28.86 4.22
CA PHE A 71 -57.36 29.00 3.09
C PHE A 71 -58.77 29.46 3.50
N CYS A 72 -59.28 29.01 4.66
CA CYS A 72 -60.61 29.38 5.14
C CYS A 72 -60.67 30.73 5.88
N LYS A 73 -59.55 31.47 5.96
CA LYS A 73 -59.42 32.77 6.68
C LYS A 73 -59.87 32.74 8.15
N SER A 74 -59.92 31.55 8.75
CA SER A 74 -60.23 31.35 10.16
C SER A 74 -58.93 31.34 10.95
N LEU A 75 -58.43 32.53 11.26
CA LEU A 75 -57.20 32.70 12.05
C LEU A 75 -57.60 33.16 13.45
N GLU A 76 -57.38 32.27 14.41
CA GLU A 76 -57.65 32.54 15.83
C GLU A 76 -56.82 33.70 16.38
N PRO A 77 -57.32 34.41 17.41
CA PRO A 77 -56.70 35.62 17.94
C PRO A 77 -55.59 35.28 18.95
N THR A 78 -54.61 34.46 18.58
CA THR A 78 -53.39 34.31 19.39
C THR A 78 -52.49 35.52 19.15
N PRO A 79 -51.82 36.10 20.17
CA PRO A 79 -50.88 37.19 19.96
C PRO A 79 -49.78 36.77 18.96
N PRO A 80 -49.67 37.44 17.79
CA PRO A 80 -48.78 36.99 16.71
C PRO A 80 -47.32 36.86 17.14
N TYR A 81 -46.88 37.71 18.07
CA TYR A 81 -45.53 37.70 18.62
C TYR A 81 -45.21 36.43 19.43
N VAL A 82 -46.15 35.94 20.25
CA VAL A 82 -45.95 34.74 21.08
C VAL A 82 -45.88 33.50 20.18
N THR A 83 -46.75 33.45 19.16
CA THR A 83 -46.73 32.35 18.19
C THR A 83 -45.45 32.32 17.36
N LEU A 84 -44.92 33.48 16.98
CA LEU A 84 -43.67 33.59 16.24
C LEU A 84 -42.50 33.04 17.07
N LEU A 85 -42.35 33.49 18.32
CA LEU A 85 -41.27 33.05 19.19
C LEU A 85 -41.34 31.54 19.50
N LEU A 86 -42.54 31.01 19.77
CA LEU A 86 -42.71 29.58 20.04
C LEU A 86 -42.40 28.73 18.80
N GLY A 87 -42.82 29.18 17.60
CA GLY A 87 -42.49 28.49 16.35
C GLY A 87 -40.98 28.45 16.11
N GLU A 88 -40.29 29.57 16.33
CA GLU A 88 -38.84 29.65 16.19
C GLU A 88 -38.11 28.74 17.21
N ILE A 89 -38.54 28.73 18.47
CA ILE A 89 -37.97 27.82 19.49
C ILE A 89 -38.16 26.35 19.08
N GLN A 90 -39.36 25.97 18.64
CA GLN A 90 -39.65 24.61 18.19
C GLN A 90 -38.79 24.24 16.97
N GLU A 91 -38.67 25.14 15.99
CA GLU A 91 -37.81 24.95 14.82
C GLU A 91 -36.35 24.68 15.22
N GLN A 92 -35.81 25.48 16.13
CA GLN A 92 -34.44 25.31 16.62
C GLN A 92 -34.26 23.99 17.37
N GLN A 93 -35.23 23.58 18.19
CA GLN A 93 -35.20 22.29 18.89
C GLN A 93 -35.20 21.11 17.91
N SER A 94 -36.05 21.13 16.89
CA SER A 94 -36.09 20.07 15.87
C SER A 94 -34.80 20.03 15.03
N ASN A 95 -34.21 21.19 14.75
CA ASN A 95 -32.91 21.27 14.09
C ASN A 95 -31.79 20.65 14.94
N ILE A 96 -31.72 20.99 16.24
CA ILE A 96 -30.76 20.39 17.18
C ILE A 96 -30.91 18.86 17.20
N LYS A 97 -32.15 18.36 17.33
CA LYS A 97 -32.45 16.92 17.32
C LYS A 97 -31.92 16.24 16.05
N THR A 98 -32.14 16.87 14.89
CA THR A 98 -31.63 16.36 13.60
C THR A 98 -30.10 16.30 13.56
N TYR A 99 -29.42 17.33 14.07
CA TYR A 99 -27.96 17.35 14.13
C TYR A 99 -27.40 16.30 15.07
N GLU A 100 -28.00 16.11 16.26
CA GLU A 100 -27.61 15.07 17.21
C GLU A 100 -27.69 13.67 16.59
N ILE A 101 -28.77 13.37 15.86
CA ILE A 101 -28.93 12.10 15.15
C ILE A 101 -27.85 11.93 14.08
N THR A 102 -27.59 12.98 13.30
CA THR A 102 -26.56 12.95 12.26
C THR A 102 -25.16 12.74 12.84
N ILE A 103 -24.85 13.37 13.98
CA ILE A 103 -23.59 13.19 14.70
C ILE A 103 -23.43 11.74 15.13
N LYS A 104 -24.43 11.16 15.81
CA LYS A 104 -24.39 9.75 16.23
C LYS A 104 -24.20 8.79 15.06
N GLN A 105 -24.85 9.05 13.93
CA GLN A 105 -24.66 8.26 12.70
C GLN A 105 -23.24 8.36 12.14
N LEU A 106 -22.63 9.55 12.18
CA LEU A 106 -21.26 9.76 11.71
C LEU A 106 -20.24 9.11 12.65
N GLU A 107 -20.44 9.22 13.97
CA GLU A 107 -19.61 8.58 14.99
C GLU A 107 -19.60 7.05 14.79
N TRP A 108 -20.79 6.43 14.66
CA TRP A 108 -20.87 4.99 14.39
C TRP A 108 -20.17 4.58 13.08
N LYS A 109 -20.33 5.36 12.00
CA LYS A 109 -19.62 5.09 10.73
C LYS A 109 -18.10 5.22 10.88
N LEU A 110 -17.64 6.12 11.73
CA LEU A 110 -16.22 6.33 12.02
C LEU A 110 -15.66 5.12 12.77
N GLU A 111 -16.32 4.67 13.83
CA GLU A 111 -15.95 3.47 14.58
C GLU A 111 -15.88 2.22 13.70
N GLN A 112 -16.86 2.03 12.79
CA GLN A 112 -16.85 0.92 11.84
C GLN A 112 -15.63 0.97 10.90
N LYS A 113 -15.30 2.16 10.38
CA LYS A 113 -14.14 2.34 9.51
C LYS A 113 -12.84 2.13 10.26
N ASP A 114 -12.72 2.60 11.49
CA ASP A 114 -11.55 2.38 12.35
C ASP A 114 -11.34 0.88 12.63
N GLY A 115 -12.41 0.14 12.90
CA GLY A 115 -12.36 -1.32 13.02
C GLY A 115 -11.85 -2.00 11.74
N PHE A 116 -12.29 -1.52 10.57
CA PHE A 116 -11.84 -2.02 9.28
C PHE A 116 -10.36 -1.72 9.02
N ILE A 117 -9.91 -0.50 9.32
CA ILE A 117 -8.51 -0.07 9.21
C ILE A 117 -7.62 -0.91 10.12
N ALA A 118 -8.01 -1.12 11.39
CA ALA A 118 -7.28 -1.95 12.33
C ALA A 118 -7.16 -3.40 11.85
N SER A 119 -8.23 -3.97 11.30
CA SER A 119 -8.25 -5.32 10.72
C SER A 119 -7.31 -5.45 9.51
N LEU A 120 -7.36 -4.49 8.58
CA LEU A 120 -6.49 -4.47 7.41
C LEU A 120 -5.02 -4.28 7.79
N SER A 121 -4.74 -3.39 8.74
CA SER A 121 -3.38 -3.14 9.25
C SER A 121 -2.77 -4.41 9.85
N ARG A 122 -3.55 -5.16 10.65
CA ARG A 122 -3.12 -6.45 11.22
C ARG A 122 -2.84 -7.50 10.13
N LYS A 123 -3.66 -7.56 9.08
CA LYS A 123 -3.43 -8.45 7.93
C LYS A 123 -2.14 -8.08 7.19
N PHE A 124 -1.92 -6.79 6.96
CA PHE A 124 -0.73 -6.28 6.29
C PHE A 124 0.55 -6.60 7.07
N GLU A 125 0.54 -6.37 8.38
CA GLU A 125 1.65 -6.71 9.27
C GLU A 125 1.95 -8.22 9.24
N GLY A 126 0.90 -9.06 9.32
CA GLY A 126 1.03 -10.51 9.23
C GLY A 126 1.58 -11.02 7.89
N VAL A 127 1.28 -10.34 6.77
CA VAL A 127 1.89 -10.65 5.46
C VAL A 127 3.34 -10.19 5.41
N THR A 128 3.61 -9.00 5.95
CA THR A 128 4.96 -8.42 6.00
C THR A 128 5.92 -9.29 6.80
N GLU A 129 5.51 -9.79 7.97
CA GLU A 129 6.34 -10.70 8.78
C GLU A 129 6.56 -12.06 8.11
N ARG A 130 5.54 -12.60 7.42
CA ARG A 130 5.72 -13.81 6.60
C ARG A 130 6.74 -13.58 5.48
N ASN A 131 6.65 -12.46 4.77
CA ASN A 131 7.60 -12.11 3.72
C ASN A 131 9.02 -11.95 4.27
N LYS A 132 9.21 -11.26 5.39
CA LYS A 132 10.51 -11.15 6.07
C LYS A 132 11.06 -12.52 6.46
N SER A 133 10.23 -13.41 6.99
CA SER A 133 10.63 -14.78 7.34
C SER A 133 11.04 -15.60 6.12
N LEU A 134 10.27 -15.55 5.04
CA LEU A 134 10.61 -16.20 3.76
C LEU A 134 11.92 -15.65 3.19
N GLN A 135 12.10 -14.34 3.21
CA GLN A 135 13.33 -13.69 2.76
C GLN A 135 14.53 -14.12 3.61
N LYS A 136 14.39 -14.18 4.95
CA LYS A 136 15.43 -14.70 5.84
C LYS A 136 15.78 -16.15 5.49
N ARG A 137 14.78 -17.03 5.33
CA ARG A 137 14.99 -18.44 4.93
C ARG A 137 15.74 -18.57 3.60
N LEU A 138 15.35 -17.75 2.62
CA LEU A 138 15.96 -17.73 1.28
C LEU A 138 17.40 -17.21 1.32
N ASN A 139 17.70 -16.26 2.20
CA ASN A 139 19.03 -15.72 2.40
C ASN A 139 19.94 -16.59 3.29
N SER A 140 19.36 -17.33 4.26
CA SER A 140 20.06 -18.18 5.24
C SER A 140 20.28 -19.60 4.73
N SER A 141 19.49 -20.07 3.76
CA SER A 141 19.83 -21.28 3.02
C SER A 141 21.08 -20.99 2.18
N GLY A 142 22.25 -21.24 2.75
CA GLY A 142 23.53 -21.30 2.02
C GLY A 142 23.52 -22.32 0.88
N ALA A 143 22.47 -23.15 0.76
CA ALA A 143 22.17 -24.03 -0.36
C ALA A 143 21.44 -23.29 -1.51
N LEU A 144 21.95 -22.16 -1.98
CA LEU A 144 21.36 -21.44 -3.14
C LEU A 144 21.46 -22.24 -4.45
N LEU A 145 22.33 -23.26 -4.49
CA LEU A 145 22.49 -24.20 -5.59
C LEU A 145 22.07 -25.63 -5.24
N SER A 146 21.14 -25.84 -4.30
CA SER A 146 20.29 -27.02 -4.48
C SER A 146 19.30 -26.67 -5.60
N VAL A 147 19.82 -26.61 -6.84
CA VAL A 147 19.10 -27.25 -7.93
C VAL A 147 18.93 -28.65 -7.39
N ARG A 148 17.73 -28.96 -6.90
CA ARG A 148 17.39 -30.30 -6.45
C ARG A 148 17.95 -31.22 -7.54
N ASN A 149 18.77 -32.21 -7.18
CA ASN A 149 19.48 -33.06 -8.16
C ASN A 149 18.53 -33.77 -9.15
N ASP A 150 17.22 -33.61 -8.95
CA ASP A 150 16.12 -34.14 -9.75
C ASP A 150 15.62 -33.18 -10.85
N ILE A 151 16.13 -31.93 -10.96
CA ILE A 151 15.66 -30.98 -11.99
C ILE A 151 16.23 -31.39 -13.35
N THR A 152 15.36 -31.61 -14.32
CA THR A 152 15.75 -31.91 -15.70
C THR A 152 15.96 -30.62 -16.52
N LEU A 153 16.70 -30.68 -17.64
CA LEU A 153 16.96 -29.52 -18.51
C LEU A 153 15.65 -28.83 -18.95
N LEU A 154 14.58 -29.59 -19.16
CA LEU A 154 13.26 -29.13 -19.60
C LEU A 154 12.49 -28.34 -18.52
N GLU A 155 12.83 -28.53 -17.24
CA GLU A 155 12.19 -27.87 -16.11
C GLU A 155 12.87 -26.55 -15.72
N LEU A 156 13.96 -26.20 -16.41
CA LEU A 156 14.64 -24.92 -16.20
C LEU A 156 13.72 -23.76 -16.60
N ASN A 157 13.66 -22.77 -15.72
CA ASN A 157 12.86 -21.57 -15.92
C ASN A 157 13.64 -20.31 -15.49
N GLN A 158 13.06 -19.14 -15.75
CA GLN A 158 13.69 -17.85 -15.44
C GLN A 158 14.06 -17.70 -13.95
N CYS A 159 13.28 -18.27 -13.03
CA CYS A 159 13.57 -18.21 -11.59
C CYS A 159 14.88 -18.94 -11.25
N HIS A 160 15.16 -20.06 -11.91
CA HIS A 160 16.43 -20.79 -11.74
C HIS A 160 17.62 -19.96 -12.22
N PHE A 161 17.50 -19.30 -13.38
CA PHE A 161 18.53 -18.40 -13.89
C PHE A 161 18.81 -17.25 -12.93
N ILE A 162 17.77 -16.55 -12.47
CA ILE A 162 17.89 -15.44 -11.51
C ILE A 162 18.60 -15.92 -10.23
N ARG A 163 18.26 -17.11 -9.72
CA ARG A 163 18.90 -17.67 -8.53
C ARG A 163 20.40 -17.94 -8.72
N VAL A 164 20.78 -18.54 -9.85
CA VAL A 164 22.19 -18.80 -10.19
C VAL A 164 22.94 -17.48 -10.38
N LEU A 165 22.33 -16.50 -11.04
CA LEU A 165 22.92 -15.17 -11.23
C LEU A 165 23.17 -14.47 -9.89
N HIS A 166 22.18 -14.43 -9.00
CA HIS A 166 22.35 -13.85 -7.67
C HIS A 166 23.44 -14.55 -6.86
N TYR A 167 23.52 -15.87 -6.95
CA TYR A 167 24.60 -16.63 -6.32
C TYR A 167 25.96 -16.23 -6.89
N GLY A 168 26.10 -16.18 -8.22
CA GLY A 168 27.32 -15.75 -8.90
C GLY A 168 27.77 -14.35 -8.48
N LEU A 169 26.86 -13.38 -8.50
CA LEU A 169 27.13 -12.00 -8.07
C LEU A 169 27.51 -11.92 -6.59
N ARG A 170 26.85 -12.70 -5.72
CA ARG A 170 27.20 -12.76 -4.30
C ARG A 170 28.60 -13.32 -4.13
N SER A 171 28.94 -14.43 -4.77
CA SER A 171 30.26 -15.05 -4.70
C SER A 171 31.35 -14.11 -5.22
N LEU A 172 31.08 -13.38 -6.31
CA LEU A 172 31.99 -12.36 -6.85
C LEU A 172 32.27 -11.26 -5.83
N ARG A 173 31.23 -10.72 -5.18
CA ARG A 173 31.40 -9.70 -4.13
C ARG A 173 32.23 -10.19 -2.95
N HIS A 174 32.03 -11.44 -2.51
CA HIS A 174 32.84 -12.01 -1.43
C HIS A 174 34.30 -12.20 -1.84
N PHE A 175 34.53 -12.68 -3.07
CA PHE A 175 35.87 -12.78 -3.63
C PHE A 175 36.58 -11.43 -3.71
N VAL A 176 35.91 -10.38 -4.20
CA VAL A 176 36.47 -9.02 -4.29
C VAL A 176 36.82 -8.49 -2.89
N LYS A 177 35.95 -8.65 -1.90
CA LYS A 177 36.25 -8.27 -0.51
C LYS A 177 37.49 -8.99 0.02
N HIS A 178 37.61 -10.28 -0.26
CA HIS A 178 38.77 -11.07 0.15
C HIS A 178 40.05 -10.62 -0.58
N LEU A 179 39.96 -10.34 -1.88
CA LEU A 179 41.07 -9.83 -2.69
C LEU A 179 41.57 -8.49 -2.15
N VAL A 180 40.68 -7.53 -1.90
CA VAL A 180 41.03 -6.22 -1.33
C VAL A 180 41.68 -6.38 0.05
N CYS A 181 41.14 -7.24 0.92
CA CYS A 181 41.74 -7.51 2.22
C CYS A 181 43.18 -8.06 2.11
N ILE A 182 43.47 -8.90 1.10
CA ILE A 182 44.83 -9.37 0.82
C ILE A 182 45.72 -8.22 0.31
N MET A 183 45.21 -7.40 -0.61
CA MET A 183 45.92 -6.23 -1.16
C MET A 183 46.33 -5.27 -0.02
N GLU A 184 45.40 -4.93 0.87
CA GLU A 184 45.65 -4.08 2.05
C GLU A 184 46.72 -4.69 2.97
N ARG A 185 46.63 -6.00 3.27
CA ARG A 185 47.65 -6.71 4.07
C ARG A 185 49.04 -6.73 3.43
N LYS A 186 49.12 -6.61 2.11
CA LYS A 186 50.37 -6.53 1.35
C LYS A 186 50.81 -5.09 1.09
N ASN A 187 50.18 -4.11 1.75
CA ASN A 187 50.44 -2.68 1.61
C ASN A 187 50.28 -2.16 0.18
N TRP A 188 49.34 -2.72 -0.58
CA TRP A 188 48.97 -2.17 -1.88
C TRP A 188 48.13 -0.92 -1.72
N ASP A 189 48.34 0.07 -2.59
CA ASP A 189 47.54 1.28 -2.64
C ASP A 189 46.25 1.02 -3.46
N ILE A 190 45.13 0.89 -2.74
CA ILE A 190 43.81 0.64 -3.32
C ILE A 190 43.34 1.84 -4.15
N ASP A 191 43.80 3.06 -3.83
CA ASP A 191 43.42 4.28 -4.55
C ASP A 191 44.12 4.34 -5.89
N LEU A 192 45.41 3.98 -5.93
CA LEU A 192 46.14 3.83 -7.19
C LEU A 192 45.57 2.69 -8.04
N ALA A 193 45.22 1.55 -7.44
CA ALA A 193 44.59 0.45 -8.15
C ALA A 193 43.23 0.84 -8.75
N ALA A 194 42.38 1.53 -7.98
CA ALA A 194 41.09 2.00 -8.46
C ALA A 194 41.23 3.02 -9.61
N LYS A 195 42.21 3.94 -9.52
CA LYS A 195 42.52 4.91 -10.58
C LYS A 195 43.10 4.24 -11.83
N ALA A 196 43.91 3.19 -11.68
CA ALA A 196 44.45 2.44 -12.81
C ALA A 196 43.34 1.72 -13.60
N ILE A 197 42.35 1.17 -12.89
CA ILE A 197 41.19 0.48 -13.50
C ILE A 197 40.21 1.49 -14.13
N GLN A 198 39.84 2.53 -13.39
CA GLN A 198 38.88 3.55 -13.82
C GLN A 198 39.47 4.95 -13.61
N PRO A 199 40.25 5.47 -14.57
CA PRO A 199 40.92 6.78 -14.44
C PRO A 199 39.97 7.95 -14.22
N ASN A 200 38.74 7.84 -14.73
CA ASN A 200 37.74 8.89 -14.69
C ASN A 200 36.77 8.80 -13.49
N ALA A 201 36.87 7.75 -12.67
CA ALA A 201 35.95 7.56 -11.56
C ALA A 201 36.34 8.44 -10.35
N LYS A 202 35.40 9.26 -9.89
CA LYS A 202 35.52 10.03 -8.63
C LYS A 202 34.74 9.30 -7.55
N PHE A 203 35.42 8.96 -6.46
CA PHE A 203 34.81 8.31 -5.31
C PHE A 203 34.72 9.30 -4.15
N ASP A 204 33.50 9.61 -3.71
CA ASP A 204 33.25 10.55 -2.59
C ASP A 204 33.77 10.00 -1.25
N LYS A 205 33.76 8.67 -1.10
CA LYS A 205 34.24 7.97 0.10
C LYS A 205 35.34 6.97 -0.26
N PRO A 206 36.33 6.77 0.64
CA PRO A 206 37.39 5.80 0.42
C PRO A 206 36.86 4.36 0.28
N GLU A 207 35.81 4.03 1.04
CA GLU A 207 35.16 2.72 1.03
C GLU A 207 34.55 2.34 -0.33
N TYR A 208 34.23 3.32 -1.19
CA TYR A 208 33.59 3.08 -2.48
C TYR A 208 34.57 2.66 -3.58
N ARG A 209 35.87 2.73 -3.32
CA ARG A 209 36.92 2.33 -4.29
C ARG A 209 36.90 0.84 -4.58
N ILE A 210 36.39 0.04 -3.64
CA ILE A 210 36.12 -1.39 -3.85
C ILE A 210 35.22 -1.64 -5.08
N PHE A 211 34.32 -0.70 -5.42
CA PHE A 211 33.44 -0.86 -6.58
C PHE A 211 34.19 -0.77 -7.91
N ALA A 212 35.32 -0.05 -7.99
CA ALA A 212 36.18 -0.07 -9.18
C ALA A 212 36.72 -1.48 -9.42
N ILE A 213 37.22 -2.11 -8.35
CA ILE A 213 37.76 -3.47 -8.38
C ILE A 213 36.63 -4.49 -8.62
N GLU A 214 35.47 -4.31 -8.00
CA GLU A 214 34.29 -5.16 -8.25
C GLU A 214 33.86 -5.10 -9.73
N SER A 215 33.82 -3.90 -10.31
CA SER A 215 33.49 -3.70 -11.72
C SER A 215 34.49 -4.38 -12.64
N TYR A 216 35.79 -4.24 -12.37
CA TYR A 216 36.85 -4.91 -13.13
C TYR A 216 36.74 -6.43 -13.08
N VAL A 217 36.61 -7.00 -11.88
CA VAL A 217 36.47 -8.45 -11.69
C VAL A 217 35.19 -8.95 -12.35
N ALA A 218 34.08 -8.20 -12.28
CA ALA A 218 32.83 -8.54 -12.95
C ALA A 218 32.99 -8.57 -14.47
N GLN A 219 33.59 -7.54 -15.06
CA GLN A 219 33.86 -7.51 -16.50
C GLN A 219 34.68 -8.71 -16.94
N LEU A 220 35.77 -9.04 -16.23
CA LEU A 220 36.60 -10.19 -16.57
C LEU A 220 35.87 -11.53 -16.38
N MET A 221 35.14 -11.71 -15.27
CA MET A 221 34.47 -12.97 -14.96
C MET A 221 33.32 -13.26 -15.92
N PHE A 222 32.55 -12.24 -16.31
CA PHE A 222 31.40 -12.37 -17.22
C PHE A 222 31.73 -12.15 -18.69
N ASP A 223 32.95 -11.74 -19.02
CA ASP A 223 33.42 -11.65 -20.41
C ASP A 223 33.27 -13.00 -21.14
N GLY A 224 32.87 -12.96 -22.40
CA GLY A 224 32.68 -14.15 -23.23
C GLY A 224 31.34 -14.89 -23.06
N PHE A 225 30.48 -14.55 -22.09
CA PHE A 225 29.18 -15.22 -21.89
C PHE A 225 28.19 -15.01 -23.05
N ASN A 226 28.47 -14.07 -23.95
CA ASN A 226 27.70 -13.86 -25.17
C ASN A 226 28.05 -14.90 -26.27
N HIS A 227 29.06 -15.74 -26.06
CA HIS A 227 29.50 -16.77 -27.01
C HIS A 227 29.23 -18.17 -26.43
N LEU A 228 28.80 -19.10 -27.30
CA LEU A 228 28.48 -20.49 -26.92
C LEU A 228 29.67 -21.26 -26.33
N ASN A 229 30.90 -20.86 -26.66
CA ASN A 229 32.14 -21.47 -26.17
C ASN A 229 32.86 -20.61 -25.11
N PHE A 230 32.20 -19.56 -24.58
CA PHE A 230 32.78 -18.66 -23.58
C PHE A 230 34.14 -18.04 -23.97
N CYS A 231 34.44 -17.96 -25.28
CA CYS A 231 35.74 -17.55 -25.83
C CYS A 231 36.93 -18.43 -25.40
N VAL A 232 36.70 -19.71 -25.08
CA VAL A 232 37.76 -20.69 -24.83
C VAL A 232 38.21 -21.30 -26.17
N PRO A 233 39.47 -21.13 -26.59
CA PRO A 233 39.98 -21.75 -27.81
C PRO A 233 39.96 -23.28 -27.68
N ASP A 234 39.64 -23.96 -28.78
CA ASP A 234 39.76 -25.42 -28.96
C ASP A 234 38.61 -26.28 -28.39
N GLU A 235 37.46 -25.67 -28.11
CA GLU A 235 36.25 -26.39 -27.70
C GLU A 235 35.20 -26.35 -28.80
N GLY A 236 34.84 -27.54 -29.30
CA GLY A 236 33.75 -27.70 -30.25
C GLY A 236 32.40 -27.26 -29.67
N PHE A 237 31.40 -27.13 -30.53
CA PHE A 237 30.04 -26.82 -30.10
C PHE A 237 29.45 -27.97 -29.27
N HIS A 238 29.44 -27.82 -27.94
CA HIS A 238 28.76 -28.75 -27.05
C HIS A 238 27.24 -28.55 -27.11
N LYS A 239 26.48 -29.65 -27.10
CA LYS A 239 25.02 -29.59 -26.98
C LYS A 239 24.64 -29.08 -25.59
N HIS A 240 23.54 -28.33 -25.47
CA HIS A 240 23.04 -27.81 -24.18
C HIS A 240 22.88 -28.91 -23.10
N GLU A 241 22.53 -30.13 -23.52
CA GLU A 241 22.40 -31.29 -22.65
C GLU A 241 23.75 -31.70 -22.01
N GLU A 242 24.84 -31.66 -22.78
CA GLU A 242 26.19 -32.01 -22.29
C GLU A 242 26.69 -31.00 -21.26
N PHE A 243 26.40 -29.71 -21.46
CA PHE A 243 26.69 -28.67 -20.48
C PHE A 243 25.91 -28.85 -19.18
N PHE A 244 24.63 -29.20 -19.28
CA PHE A 244 23.79 -29.41 -18.11
C PHE A 244 24.23 -30.62 -17.30
N GLN A 245 24.51 -31.76 -17.96
CA GLN A 245 25.05 -32.93 -17.29
C GLN A 245 26.41 -32.67 -16.65
N SER A 246 27.28 -31.92 -17.33
CA SER A 246 28.57 -31.48 -16.79
C SER A 246 28.37 -30.58 -15.56
N PHE A 247 27.43 -29.65 -15.60
CA PHE A 247 27.10 -28.78 -14.48
C PHE A 247 26.58 -29.56 -13.27
N VAL A 248 25.63 -30.47 -13.46
CA VAL A 248 25.11 -31.35 -12.39
C VAL A 248 26.23 -32.20 -11.78
N LYS A 249 27.10 -32.77 -12.62
CA LYS A 249 28.26 -33.55 -12.16
C LYS A 249 29.26 -32.69 -11.37
N MET A 250 29.50 -31.45 -11.79
CA MET A 250 30.42 -30.56 -11.07
C MET A 250 29.85 -30.05 -9.75
N GLN A 251 28.52 -29.96 -9.60
CA GLN A 251 27.90 -29.57 -8.32
C GLN A 251 28.11 -30.59 -7.20
N THR A 252 28.27 -31.88 -7.53
CA THR A 252 28.47 -32.94 -6.52
C THR A 252 29.92 -33.04 -6.05
N LEU A 253 30.85 -32.36 -6.73
CA LEU A 253 32.27 -32.38 -6.46
C LEU A 253 32.71 -31.12 -5.70
N THR A 254 33.66 -31.27 -4.78
CA THR A 254 34.31 -30.13 -4.14
C THR A 254 35.30 -29.45 -5.09
N THR A 255 35.57 -28.16 -4.88
CA THR A 255 36.50 -27.40 -5.74
C THR A 255 37.87 -28.09 -5.89
N THR A 256 38.43 -28.62 -4.80
CA THR A 256 39.71 -29.36 -4.84
C THR A 256 39.62 -30.66 -5.65
N GLN A 257 38.48 -31.37 -5.59
CA GLN A 257 38.25 -32.56 -6.41
C GLN A 257 38.14 -32.23 -7.90
N ILE A 258 37.49 -31.12 -8.27
CA ILE A 258 37.37 -30.70 -9.67
C ILE A 258 38.76 -30.44 -10.27
N PHE A 259 39.61 -29.67 -9.56
CA PHE A 259 40.94 -29.33 -10.07
C PHE A 259 41.93 -30.51 -10.04
N THR A 260 41.76 -31.49 -9.15
CA THR A 260 42.64 -32.67 -9.07
C THR A 260 42.22 -33.81 -10.01
N GLN A 261 40.92 -34.11 -10.08
CA GLN A 261 40.38 -35.21 -10.90
C GLN A 261 40.19 -34.81 -12.37
N TYR A 262 39.90 -33.53 -12.64
CA TYR A 262 39.63 -33.03 -14.00
C TYR A 262 40.49 -31.80 -14.35
N PRO A 263 41.84 -31.89 -14.29
CA PRO A 263 42.74 -30.74 -14.45
C PRO A 263 42.74 -30.13 -15.86
N LYS A 264 42.36 -30.92 -16.88
CA LYS A 264 42.34 -30.55 -18.29
C LYS A 264 40.93 -30.35 -18.86
N CYS A 265 39.88 -30.47 -18.04
CA CYS A 265 38.53 -30.28 -18.55
C CYS A 265 38.29 -28.81 -18.95
N PRO A 266 37.36 -28.58 -19.89
CA PRO A 266 36.91 -27.25 -20.29
C PRO A 266 36.72 -26.24 -19.18
N PHE A 267 35.90 -26.62 -18.20
CA PHE A 267 35.56 -25.79 -17.06
C PHE A 267 36.79 -25.40 -16.24
N THR A 268 37.70 -26.34 -15.99
CA THR A 268 38.96 -26.07 -15.28
C THR A 268 39.88 -25.14 -16.06
N ARG A 269 39.97 -25.29 -17.39
CA ARG A 269 40.74 -24.38 -18.26
C ARG A 269 40.14 -22.98 -18.25
N PHE A 270 38.83 -22.87 -18.38
CA PHE A 270 38.08 -21.62 -18.27
C PHE A 270 38.36 -20.93 -16.93
N CYS A 271 38.20 -21.63 -15.80
CA CYS A 271 38.46 -21.07 -14.47
C CYS A 271 39.90 -20.60 -14.31
N LYS A 272 40.89 -21.39 -14.75
CA LYS A 272 42.32 -20.99 -14.70
C LYS A 272 42.58 -19.75 -15.55
N GLY A 273 42.05 -19.70 -16.77
CA GLY A 273 42.20 -18.55 -17.66
C GLY A 273 41.62 -17.27 -17.06
N LYS A 274 40.41 -17.34 -16.50
CA LYS A 274 39.77 -16.21 -15.81
C LYS A 274 40.54 -15.77 -14.57
N TYR A 275 40.98 -16.71 -13.73
CA TYR A 275 41.74 -16.41 -12.53
C TYR A 275 43.07 -15.73 -12.85
N LEU A 276 43.82 -16.23 -13.85
CA LEU A 276 45.08 -15.62 -14.28
C LEU A 276 44.86 -14.20 -14.81
N LYS A 277 43.80 -13.95 -15.60
CA LYS A 277 43.45 -12.59 -16.05
C LYS A 277 43.15 -11.63 -14.89
N VAL A 278 42.59 -12.12 -13.79
CA VAL A 278 42.23 -11.28 -12.63
C VAL A 278 43.44 -10.99 -11.73
N VAL A 279 44.32 -11.98 -11.52
CA VAL A 279 45.46 -11.88 -10.58
C VAL A 279 46.74 -11.38 -11.25
N HIS A 280 46.90 -11.62 -12.55
CA HIS A 280 47.97 -11.08 -13.39
C HIS A 280 47.37 -10.18 -14.48
N PRO A 281 46.78 -9.03 -14.09
CA PRO A 281 46.13 -8.09 -14.99
C PRO A 281 47.09 -7.39 -15.95
#